data_AF-A0A379TYR1-F1
#
_entry.id   AF-A0A379TYR1-F1
#
_cell.length_a   1.000
_cell.length_b   1.000
_cell.length_c   1.000
_cell.angle_alpha   90.00
_cell.angle_beta   90.00
_cell.angle_gamma   90.00
#
_symmetry.space_group_name_H-M   'P 1'
#
loop_
_entity.id
_entity.type
_entity.pdbx_description
1 polymer ?
#
loop_
_entity_poly.entity_id
_entity_poly.type
_entity_poly.pdbx_seq_one_letter_code
_entity_poly.pdbx_strand_id
1 'polypeptide(L)'
;MWNLLKQHVSRYTPEVVENICGTPKADFLKVCEVLASTSVPDRTTTFLYALGWTQHTVGAQNIRTMAMIQLLLGNMGMAGGGVNALRGHSNIQGLTDLGLLSTSLPGYLTLPSEKQTDLRTYLAANTPKATLADQVNYWGNYPKFFVSLMKSFYGDAAQKENEWGFAWLPKWDQSYDVIKYFNMMDSGKVTGYFCQGFNPVASFPDKNKVVQSLSKLKYLVVIDPLVTETSTFWQNHGESNDVDPTTIQTEVFRLPSTCFAEEDGSIANSGRWLQWHWKGQDAPGEARNDGEILAGIYHRLREMYRAEGGKGAEPLLKMSWNYKQPDEPHSEEVAKENNGYALEDLYDANGTLLARKGQLLDSFAYCAMTVQHPPPAGFIPVAGRNRVTRCPGVITPTRQDLAIRWAGRGRGR
;
A
#
# COMPACT_ATOMS: atom_id res chain seq x y z
N MET A 1 13.69 -27.56 13.72
CA MET A 1 13.88 -26.67 12.55
C MET A 1 15.34 -26.66 12.06
N TRP A 2 16.32 -26.28 12.88
CA TRP A 2 17.74 -26.20 12.48
C TRP A 2 18.29 -27.40 11.67
N ASN A 3 18.13 -28.63 12.19
CA ASN A 3 18.64 -29.83 11.50
C ASN A 3 17.92 -30.10 10.16
N LEU A 4 16.62 -29.79 10.07
CA LEU A 4 15.85 -29.91 8.83
C LEU A 4 16.33 -28.90 7.79
N LEU A 5 16.64 -27.66 8.20
CA LEU A 5 17.23 -26.66 7.31
C LEU A 5 18.57 -27.15 6.76
N LYS A 6 19.46 -27.60 7.65
CA LYS A 6 20.79 -28.14 7.27
C LYS A 6 20.66 -29.26 6.25
N GLN A 7 19.75 -30.21 6.46
CA GLN A 7 19.48 -31.30 5.52
C GLN A 7 18.90 -30.79 4.19
N HIS A 8 17.97 -29.84 4.23
CA HIS A 8 17.33 -29.31 3.02
C HIS A 8 18.33 -28.66 2.06
N VAL A 9 19.28 -27.89 2.62
CA VAL A 9 20.25 -27.12 1.85
C VAL A 9 21.54 -27.88 1.51
N SER A 10 21.73 -29.11 2.00
CA SER A 10 22.96 -29.89 1.77
C SER A 10 23.23 -30.19 0.29
N ARG A 11 22.19 -30.14 -0.55
CA ARG A 11 22.28 -30.37 -2.00
C ARG A 11 22.88 -29.18 -2.77
N TYR A 12 22.95 -27.99 -2.17
CA TYR A 12 23.46 -26.78 -2.84
C TYR A 12 24.98 -26.65 -2.63
N THR A 13 25.74 -27.57 -3.23
CA THR A 13 27.21 -27.50 -3.22
C THR A 13 27.71 -26.42 -4.19
N PRO A 14 28.96 -25.92 -4.04
CA PRO A 14 29.52 -24.96 -4.99
C PRO A 14 29.47 -25.42 -6.46
N GLU A 15 29.61 -26.73 -6.72
CA GLU A 15 29.52 -27.32 -8.05
C GLU A 15 28.09 -27.23 -8.62
N VAL A 16 27.08 -27.48 -7.78
CA VAL A 16 25.67 -27.33 -8.18
C VAL A 16 25.35 -25.86 -8.46
N VAL A 17 25.89 -24.94 -7.65
CA VAL A 17 25.72 -23.49 -7.86
C VAL A 17 26.36 -23.07 -9.18
N GLU A 18 27.60 -23.46 -9.46
CA GLU A 18 28.27 -23.12 -10.72
C GLU A 18 27.52 -23.69 -11.94
N ASN A 19 27.06 -24.94 -11.86
CA ASN A 19 26.33 -25.60 -12.95
C ASN A 19 24.97 -24.92 -13.27
N ILE A 20 24.24 -24.46 -12.25
CA ILE A 20 22.90 -23.87 -12.44
C ILE A 20 22.97 -22.37 -12.69
N CYS A 21 23.78 -21.64 -11.91
CA CYS A 21 23.83 -20.18 -11.95
C CYS A 21 24.84 -19.65 -12.98
N GLY A 22 25.80 -20.47 -13.42
CA GLY A 22 26.90 -20.04 -14.28
C GLY A 22 27.96 -19.20 -13.57
N THR A 23 27.80 -18.93 -12.27
CA THR A 23 28.78 -18.19 -11.46
C THR A 23 29.99 -19.07 -11.18
N PRO A 24 31.21 -18.67 -11.56
CA PRO A 24 32.41 -19.43 -11.26
C PRO A 24 32.55 -19.75 -9.77
N LYS A 25 32.98 -20.97 -9.43
CA LYS A 25 33.12 -21.42 -8.04
C LYS A 25 33.99 -20.48 -7.20
N ALA A 26 35.07 -19.94 -7.77
CA ALA A 26 35.95 -19.00 -7.09
C ALA A 26 35.22 -17.70 -6.69
N ASP A 27 34.38 -17.17 -7.58
CA ASP A 27 33.59 -15.97 -7.31
C ASP A 27 32.53 -16.23 -6.25
N PHE A 28 31.85 -17.38 -6.33
CA PHE A 28 30.88 -17.80 -5.32
C PHE A 28 31.52 -17.94 -3.93
N LEU A 29 32.67 -18.60 -3.82
CA LEU A 29 33.38 -18.78 -2.54
C LEU A 29 33.80 -17.44 -1.94
N LYS A 30 34.27 -16.48 -2.76
CA LYS A 30 34.60 -15.13 -2.28
C LYS A 30 33.38 -14.42 -1.68
N VAL A 31 32.21 -14.52 -2.32
CA VAL A 31 30.96 -13.95 -1.78
C VAL A 31 30.58 -14.65 -0.47
N CYS A 32 30.66 -15.97 -0.40
CA CYS A 32 30.39 -16.73 0.83
C CYS A 32 31.31 -16.31 1.99
N GLU A 33 32.61 -16.18 1.74
CA GLU A 33 33.59 -15.75 2.76
C GLU A 33 33.29 -14.34 3.29
N VAL A 34 32.99 -13.40 2.40
CA VAL A 34 32.65 -12.02 2.78
C VAL A 34 31.36 -12.00 3.61
N LEU A 35 30.30 -12.68 3.17
CA LEU A 35 29.04 -12.76 3.93
C LEU A 35 29.25 -13.42 5.30
N ALA A 36 29.97 -14.55 5.35
CA ALA A 36 30.26 -15.27 6.58
C ALA A 36 31.06 -14.43 7.58
N SER A 37 31.91 -13.52 7.11
CA SER A 37 32.64 -12.57 7.98
C SER A 37 31.73 -11.62 8.78
N THR A 38 30.43 -11.56 8.44
CA THR A 38 29.41 -10.76 9.15
C THR A 38 28.52 -11.61 10.07
N SER A 39 28.98 -12.82 10.42
CA SER A 39 28.35 -13.64 11.47
C SER A 39 28.80 -13.26 12.88
N VAL A 40 29.73 -12.31 13.00
CA VAL A 40 30.19 -11.75 14.28
C VAL A 40 29.32 -10.58 14.71
N PRO A 41 29.14 -10.32 16.03
CA PRO A 41 28.15 -9.35 16.51
C PRO A 41 28.39 -7.88 16.10
N ASP A 42 29.62 -7.52 15.74
CA ASP A 42 30.07 -6.15 15.47
C ASP A 42 30.25 -5.85 13.97
N ARG A 43 29.88 -6.78 13.08
CA ARG A 43 29.91 -6.58 11.62
C ARG A 43 28.58 -7.00 11.01
N THR A 44 28.05 -6.17 10.12
CA THR A 44 26.76 -6.41 9.49
C THR A 44 26.86 -6.48 7.97
N THR A 45 26.03 -7.33 7.37
CA THR A 45 25.67 -7.25 5.96
C THR A 45 24.29 -6.64 5.84
N THR A 46 24.08 -5.79 4.84
CA THR A 46 22.75 -5.36 4.40
C THR A 46 22.51 -5.77 2.96
N PHE A 47 21.33 -6.34 2.69
CA PHE A 47 20.91 -6.69 1.34
C PHE A 47 20.03 -5.59 0.77
N LEU A 48 20.44 -5.04 -0.37
CA LEU A 48 19.67 -4.10 -1.19
C LEU A 48 19.15 -4.86 -2.41
N TYR A 49 17.85 -4.98 -2.56
CA TYR A 49 17.24 -5.69 -3.68
C TYR A 49 15.90 -5.06 -4.11
N ALA A 50 15.48 -5.36 -5.33
CA ALA A 50 14.18 -4.96 -5.87
C ALA A 50 13.67 -6.01 -6.89
N LEU A 51 13.41 -5.58 -8.12
CA LEU A 51 12.74 -6.38 -9.17
C LEU A 51 13.51 -7.63 -9.60
N GLY A 52 14.85 -7.56 -9.58
CA GLY A 52 15.72 -8.68 -9.97
C GLY A 52 15.48 -9.97 -9.18
N TRP A 53 14.84 -9.91 -8.00
CA TRP A 53 14.41 -11.10 -7.26
C TRP A 53 12.92 -11.35 -7.29
N THR A 54 12.08 -10.32 -7.42
CA THR A 54 10.62 -10.45 -7.24
C THR A 54 9.88 -10.89 -8.49
N GLN A 55 10.34 -10.52 -9.70
CA GLN A 55 9.63 -10.76 -10.96
C GLN A 55 9.91 -12.15 -11.54
N HIS A 56 9.72 -13.17 -10.71
CA HIS A 56 9.91 -14.58 -11.07
C HIS A 56 8.76 -15.41 -10.49
N THR A 57 8.47 -16.55 -11.09
CA THR A 57 7.49 -17.51 -10.55
C THR A 57 7.83 -17.98 -9.13
N VAL A 58 9.11 -17.90 -8.74
CA VAL A 58 9.63 -18.23 -7.40
C VAL A 58 10.10 -17.00 -6.61
N GLY A 59 9.69 -15.78 -7.00
CA GLY A 59 10.24 -14.54 -6.45
C GLY A 59 10.11 -14.40 -4.94
N ALA A 60 9.01 -14.87 -4.35
CA ALA A 60 8.85 -14.92 -2.90
C ALA A 60 9.88 -15.83 -2.20
N GLN A 61 10.26 -16.94 -2.83
CA GLN A 61 11.28 -17.86 -2.29
C GLN A 61 12.69 -17.28 -2.41
N ASN A 62 12.99 -16.51 -3.47
CA ASN A 62 14.26 -15.77 -3.56
C ASN A 62 14.46 -14.87 -2.33
N ILE A 63 13.43 -14.11 -1.97
CA ILE A 63 13.45 -13.23 -0.80
C ILE A 63 13.56 -14.03 0.50
N ARG A 64 12.79 -15.13 0.64
CA ARG A 64 12.87 -15.98 1.85
C ARG A 64 14.27 -16.53 2.08
N THR A 65 14.95 -16.97 1.02
CA THR A 65 16.33 -17.47 1.13
C THR A 65 17.27 -16.41 1.68
N MET A 66 17.22 -15.18 1.16
CA MET A 66 18.03 -14.07 1.67
C MET A 66 17.65 -13.68 3.11
N ALA A 67 16.36 -13.64 3.44
CA ALA A 67 15.91 -13.35 4.82
C ALA A 67 16.43 -14.41 5.81
N MET A 68 16.45 -15.69 5.42
CA MET A 68 17.05 -16.76 6.22
C MET A 68 18.55 -16.56 6.42
N ILE A 69 19.29 -16.10 5.39
CA ILE A 69 20.71 -15.75 5.54
C ILE A 69 20.89 -14.63 6.56
N GLN A 70 20.12 -13.55 6.49
CA GLN A 70 20.23 -12.44 7.45
C GLN A 70 19.91 -12.86 8.88
N LEU A 71 18.97 -13.79 9.08
CA LEU A 71 18.70 -14.38 10.40
C LEU A 71 19.85 -15.25 10.90
N LEU A 72 20.46 -16.07 10.03
CA LEU A 72 21.62 -16.90 10.38
C LEU A 72 22.84 -16.07 10.76
N LEU A 73 23.02 -14.92 10.11
CA LEU A 73 24.12 -13.99 10.39
C LEU A 73 23.84 -13.05 11.57
N GLY A 74 22.61 -13.02 12.10
CA GLY A 74 22.25 -12.11 13.21
C GLY A 74 22.13 -10.63 12.79
N ASN A 75 21.90 -10.35 11.50
CA ASN A 75 21.94 -8.99 10.95
C ASN A 75 20.59 -8.23 11.01
N MET A 76 19.51 -8.89 11.42
CA MET A 76 18.18 -8.26 11.51
C MET A 76 18.07 -7.35 12.73
N GLY A 77 17.56 -6.13 12.54
CA GLY A 77 17.41 -5.14 13.61
C GLY A 77 18.67 -4.33 13.91
N MET A 78 19.78 -4.60 13.23
CA MET A 78 21.06 -3.91 13.42
C MET A 78 21.20 -2.69 12.49
N ALA A 79 21.85 -1.63 12.98
CA ALA A 79 22.30 -0.53 12.13
C ALA A 79 23.33 -1.05 11.11
N GLY A 80 23.19 -0.65 9.84
CA GLY A 80 24.01 -1.18 8.74
C GLY A 80 23.65 -2.61 8.30
N GLY A 81 22.69 -3.26 8.96
CA GLY A 81 22.21 -4.61 8.63
C GLY A 81 20.85 -4.63 7.91
N GLY A 82 20.07 -5.65 8.20
CA GLY A 82 18.67 -5.76 7.79
C GLY A 82 18.44 -6.13 6.32
N VAL A 83 17.18 -6.02 5.92
CA VAL A 83 16.71 -6.33 4.57
C VAL A 83 16.13 -5.05 3.97
N ASN A 84 16.90 -4.42 3.09
CA ASN A 84 16.48 -3.21 2.40
C ASN A 84 15.84 -3.58 1.06
N ALA A 85 14.57 -4.01 1.14
CA ALA A 85 13.71 -4.15 -0.03
C ALA A 85 13.42 -2.77 -0.61
N LEU A 86 14.09 -2.40 -1.70
CA LEU A 86 14.00 -1.06 -2.28
C LEU A 86 12.70 -0.94 -3.08
N ARG A 87 11.87 0.02 -2.69
CA ARG A 87 10.57 0.27 -3.34
C ARG A 87 10.78 1.07 -4.62
N GLY A 88 9.86 0.89 -5.59
CA GLY A 88 9.89 1.52 -6.91
C GLY A 88 9.30 2.93 -6.90
N HIS A 89 8.03 3.06 -7.28
CA HIS A 89 7.33 4.37 -7.31
C HIS A 89 7.42 5.10 -5.97
N SER A 90 7.41 6.43 -6.04
CA SER A 90 7.53 7.36 -4.90
C SER A 90 6.62 7.02 -3.73
N ASN A 91 5.38 6.58 -4.01
CA ASN A 91 4.37 6.24 -3.01
C ASN A 91 3.83 4.80 -3.10
N ILE A 92 4.57 3.85 -3.71
CA ILE A 92 4.10 2.45 -3.77
C ILE A 92 3.96 1.84 -2.37
N GLN A 93 4.77 2.30 -1.41
CA GLN A 93 4.63 1.92 -0.01
C GLN A 93 3.30 2.42 0.55
N GLY A 94 2.94 3.69 0.33
CA GLY A 94 1.69 4.27 0.82
C GLY A 94 0.45 3.63 0.21
N LEU A 95 0.41 3.37 -1.10
CA LEU A 95 -0.71 2.67 -1.74
C LEU A 95 -0.84 1.22 -1.25
N THR A 96 0.28 0.57 -0.89
CA THR A 96 0.25 -0.75 -0.25
C THR A 96 -0.29 -0.65 1.18
N ASP A 97 0.14 0.36 1.95
CA ASP A 97 -0.33 0.61 3.32
C ASP A 97 -1.83 0.92 3.36
N LEU A 98 -2.34 1.64 2.35
CA LEU A 98 -3.75 1.96 2.16
C LEU A 98 -4.56 0.80 1.52
N GLY A 99 -3.90 -0.30 1.16
CA GLY A 99 -4.58 -1.52 0.73
C GLY A 99 -5.19 -1.48 -0.67
N LEU A 100 -4.59 -0.74 -1.61
CA LEU A 100 -5.03 -0.69 -3.02
C LEU A 100 -4.60 -1.97 -3.78
N LEU A 101 -5.03 -3.12 -3.28
CA LEU A 101 -4.81 -4.46 -3.81
C LEU A 101 -6.13 -5.25 -3.70
N SER A 102 -6.32 -6.24 -4.59
CA SER A 102 -7.62 -6.89 -4.83
C SER A 102 -8.41 -7.32 -3.59
N THR A 103 -7.75 -7.83 -2.54
CA THR A 103 -8.40 -8.37 -1.34
C THR A 103 -8.00 -7.62 -0.07
N SER A 104 -7.40 -6.44 -0.21
CA SER A 104 -6.83 -5.69 0.91
C SER A 104 -7.76 -4.58 1.39
N LEU A 105 -7.53 -4.18 2.64
CA LEU A 105 -8.08 -2.98 3.27
C LEU A 105 -6.90 -2.17 3.86
N PRO A 106 -7.09 -0.88 4.17
CA PRO A 106 -6.06 -0.06 4.80
C PRO A 106 -5.49 -0.69 6.07
N GLY A 107 -4.20 -0.45 6.33
CA GLY A 107 -3.50 -0.96 7.50
C GLY A 107 -3.20 -2.45 7.47
N TYR A 108 -3.01 -3.02 6.27
CA TYR A 108 -2.79 -4.46 6.05
C TYR A 108 -3.95 -5.35 6.56
N LEU A 109 -5.15 -4.78 6.65
CA LEU A 109 -6.37 -5.55 6.87
C LEU A 109 -6.77 -6.26 5.56
N THR A 110 -7.66 -7.22 5.66
CA THR A 110 -8.12 -8.02 4.52
C THR A 110 -9.62 -7.82 4.33
N LEU A 111 -10.08 -7.68 3.09
CA LEU A 111 -11.51 -7.81 2.78
C LEU A 111 -12.01 -9.21 3.21
N PRO A 112 -13.26 -9.34 3.66
CA PRO A 112 -13.82 -10.65 3.98
C PRO A 112 -13.92 -11.53 2.72
N SER A 113 -13.67 -12.84 2.89
CA SER A 113 -14.05 -13.82 1.86
C SER A 113 -15.55 -14.12 1.93
N GLU A 114 -16.16 -14.61 0.86
CA GLU A 114 -17.58 -15.01 0.86
C GLU A 114 -17.91 -16.13 1.87
N LYS A 115 -16.90 -16.90 2.29
CA LYS A 115 -17.04 -17.97 3.30
C LYS A 115 -17.18 -17.44 4.72
N GLN A 116 -16.88 -16.17 4.95
CA GLN A 116 -16.98 -15.51 6.25
C GLN A 116 -18.29 -14.72 6.29
N THR A 117 -19.38 -15.42 6.62
CA THR A 117 -20.75 -14.92 6.52
C THR A 117 -21.13 -13.90 7.59
N ASP A 118 -20.35 -13.81 8.67
CA ASP A 118 -20.58 -12.93 9.81
C ASP A 118 -19.26 -12.34 10.33
N LEU A 119 -19.37 -11.24 11.09
CA LEU A 119 -18.21 -10.52 11.61
C LEU A 119 -17.36 -11.39 12.53
N ARG A 120 -17.98 -12.25 13.34
CA ARG A 120 -17.27 -13.11 14.30
C ARG A 120 -16.34 -14.08 13.57
N THR A 121 -16.83 -14.73 12.51
CA THR A 121 -16.06 -15.69 11.71
C THR A 121 -14.91 -15.00 10.98
N TYR A 122 -15.16 -13.80 10.43
CA TYR A 122 -14.12 -12.97 9.82
C TYR A 122 -13.02 -12.59 10.83
N LEU A 123 -13.40 -12.07 12.00
CA LEU A 123 -12.43 -11.67 13.02
C LEU A 123 -11.64 -12.86 13.56
N ALA A 124 -12.30 -14.01 13.79
CA ALA A 124 -11.64 -15.22 14.26
C ALA A 124 -10.59 -15.74 13.26
N ALA A 125 -10.84 -15.61 11.96
CA ALA A 125 -9.90 -16.02 10.92
C ALA A 125 -8.68 -15.08 10.81
N ASN A 126 -8.87 -13.79 11.07
CA ASN A 126 -7.83 -12.76 10.91
C ASN A 126 -7.11 -12.39 12.22
N THR A 127 -7.56 -12.90 13.37
CA THR A 127 -6.95 -12.64 14.67
C THR A 127 -6.10 -13.85 15.08
N PRO A 128 -4.77 -13.84 14.84
CA PRO A 128 -3.92 -14.97 15.17
C PRO A 128 -3.86 -15.19 16.68
N LYS A 129 -3.85 -16.47 17.07
CA LYS A 129 -3.56 -16.88 18.45
C LYS A 129 -2.05 -16.99 18.62
N ALA A 130 -1.54 -16.58 19.78
CA ALA A 130 -0.14 -16.77 20.10
C ALA A 130 0.19 -18.27 20.11
N THR A 131 1.26 -18.66 19.42
CA THR A 131 1.73 -20.05 19.34
C THR A 131 2.78 -20.40 20.38
N LEU A 132 3.25 -19.40 21.14
CA LEU A 132 4.16 -19.52 22.28
C LEU A 132 3.70 -18.57 23.38
N ALA A 133 4.04 -18.89 24.63
CA ALA A 133 3.84 -18.01 25.76
C ALA A 133 4.73 -16.75 25.65
N ASP A 134 4.37 -15.70 26.40
CA ASP A 134 5.15 -14.47 26.55
C ASP A 134 5.46 -13.73 25.23
N GLN A 135 4.57 -13.85 24.24
CA GLN A 135 4.67 -13.15 22.97
C GLN A 135 3.75 -11.93 22.94
N VAL A 136 4.20 -10.84 22.34
CA VAL A 136 3.38 -9.63 22.13
C VAL A 136 2.16 -9.93 21.26
N ASN A 137 2.33 -10.76 20.21
CA ASN A 137 1.29 -11.12 19.23
C ASN A 137 0.39 -9.92 18.85
N TYR A 138 0.99 -8.87 18.28
CA TYR A 138 0.31 -7.59 18.14
C TYR A 138 -0.96 -7.64 17.27
N TRP A 139 -0.99 -8.55 16.29
CA TRP A 139 -2.16 -8.85 15.46
C TRP A 139 -3.34 -9.45 16.24
N GLY A 140 -3.16 -9.87 17.50
CA GLY A 140 -4.27 -10.12 18.43
C GLY A 140 -5.20 -8.92 18.61
N ASN A 141 -4.77 -7.71 18.23
CA ASN A 141 -5.58 -6.49 18.23
C ASN A 141 -6.37 -6.25 16.94
N TYR A 142 -6.37 -7.18 15.96
CA TYR A 142 -7.07 -7.03 14.67
C TYR A 142 -8.52 -6.49 14.79
N PRO A 143 -9.37 -6.96 15.73
CA PRO A 143 -10.73 -6.44 15.87
C PRO A 143 -10.80 -4.94 16.13
N LYS A 144 -9.83 -4.39 16.87
CA LYS A 144 -9.77 -2.95 17.16
C LYS A 144 -9.55 -2.14 15.90
N PHE A 145 -8.58 -2.55 15.08
CA PHE A 145 -8.27 -1.87 13.82
C PHE A 145 -9.43 -1.97 12.84
N PHE A 146 -10.06 -3.14 12.74
CA PHE A 146 -11.19 -3.34 11.84
C PHE A 146 -12.38 -2.46 12.21
N VAL A 147 -12.80 -2.44 13.48
CA VAL A 147 -13.93 -1.60 13.93
C VAL A 147 -13.60 -0.11 13.77
N SER A 148 -12.39 0.31 14.11
CA SER A 148 -11.95 1.70 13.88
C SER A 148 -12.01 2.09 12.40
N LEU A 149 -11.59 1.21 11.49
CA LEU A 149 -11.72 1.44 10.04
C LEU A 149 -13.19 1.57 9.63
N MET A 150 -14.08 0.70 10.13
CA MET A 150 -15.51 0.79 9.82
C MET A 150 -16.14 2.10 10.33
N LYS A 151 -15.68 2.61 11.48
CA LYS A 151 -16.10 3.93 11.97
C LYS A 151 -15.60 5.06 11.08
N SER A 152 -14.42 4.94 10.47
CA SER A 152 -13.95 5.90 9.46
C SER A 152 -14.81 5.87 8.19
N PHE A 153 -15.11 4.67 7.67
CA PHE A 153 -15.88 4.51 6.43
C PHE A 153 -17.35 4.88 6.57
N TYR A 154 -17.98 4.58 7.71
CA TYR A 154 -19.44 4.65 7.81
C TYR A 154 -19.92 5.58 8.93
N GLY A 155 -19.03 6.14 9.74
CA GLY A 155 -19.38 7.06 10.83
C GLY A 155 -20.45 6.45 11.74
N ASP A 156 -21.55 7.20 11.94
CA ASP A 156 -22.68 6.78 12.76
C ASP A 156 -23.48 5.60 12.19
N ALA A 157 -23.31 5.28 10.90
CA ALA A 157 -23.99 4.13 10.31
C ALA A 157 -23.33 2.79 10.68
N ALA A 158 -22.07 2.77 11.14
CA ALA A 158 -21.44 1.58 11.71
C ALA A 158 -21.71 1.52 13.22
N GLN A 159 -22.56 0.59 13.63
CA GLN A 159 -22.95 0.36 15.03
C GLN A 159 -22.81 -1.12 15.38
N LYS A 160 -22.90 -1.45 16.66
CA LYS A 160 -22.76 -2.85 17.11
C LYS A 160 -23.88 -3.72 16.55
N GLU A 161 -25.09 -3.16 16.43
CA GLU A 161 -26.33 -3.83 16.06
C GLU A 161 -26.31 -4.31 14.60
N ASN A 162 -25.55 -3.65 13.72
CA ASN A 162 -25.37 -4.03 12.32
C ASN A 162 -23.95 -4.54 12.02
N GLU A 163 -23.27 -5.06 13.04
CA GLU A 163 -21.90 -5.59 12.93
C GLU A 163 -20.92 -4.59 12.29
N TRP A 164 -21.06 -3.31 12.63
CA TRP A 164 -20.26 -2.20 12.13
C TRP A 164 -20.30 -2.04 10.60
N GLY A 165 -21.38 -2.45 9.95
CA GLY A 165 -21.49 -2.37 8.49
C GLY A 165 -20.69 -3.44 7.73
N PHE A 166 -20.29 -4.54 8.39
CA PHE A 166 -19.54 -5.66 7.79
C PHE A 166 -20.19 -6.22 6.50
N ALA A 167 -21.52 -6.20 6.43
CA ALA A 167 -22.28 -6.64 5.25
C ALA A 167 -22.03 -5.78 4.01
N TRP A 168 -21.69 -4.49 4.17
CA TRP A 168 -21.49 -3.56 3.06
C TRP A 168 -20.15 -3.72 2.34
N LEU A 169 -19.16 -4.34 2.98
CA LEU A 169 -17.89 -4.64 2.33
C LEU A 169 -18.05 -5.74 1.28
N PRO A 170 -17.44 -5.59 0.09
CA PRO A 170 -17.43 -6.65 -0.92
C PRO A 170 -16.70 -7.87 -0.38
N LYS A 171 -17.26 -9.04 -0.67
CA LYS A 171 -16.70 -10.34 -0.27
C LYS A 171 -16.13 -11.05 -1.47
N TRP A 172 -14.89 -11.50 -1.40
CA TRP A 172 -14.21 -12.15 -2.52
C TRP A 172 -14.41 -13.67 -2.50
N ASP A 173 -14.62 -14.24 -3.69
CA ASP A 173 -14.55 -15.67 -3.99
C ASP A 173 -13.10 -16.09 -4.32
N GLN A 174 -12.34 -15.18 -4.93
CA GLN A 174 -10.95 -15.34 -5.30
C GLN A 174 -10.23 -13.98 -5.37
N SER A 175 -8.90 -14.00 -5.46
CA SER A 175 -8.13 -12.81 -5.82
C SER A 175 -8.26 -12.51 -7.32
N TYR A 176 -8.46 -11.23 -7.66
CA TYR A 176 -8.56 -10.72 -9.01
C TYR A 176 -7.28 -9.95 -9.37
N ASP A 177 -6.16 -10.68 -9.46
CA ASP A 177 -4.88 -10.13 -9.91
C ASP A 177 -4.96 -9.68 -11.39
N VAL A 178 -4.04 -8.81 -11.79
CA VAL A 178 -4.08 -8.15 -13.10
C VAL A 178 -4.02 -9.13 -14.27
N ILE A 179 -3.28 -10.24 -14.17
CA ILE A 179 -3.19 -11.24 -15.24
C ILE A 179 -4.54 -11.94 -15.40
N LYS A 180 -5.15 -12.35 -14.28
CA LYS A 180 -6.49 -12.92 -14.29
C LYS A 180 -7.54 -11.94 -14.81
N TYR A 181 -7.50 -10.69 -14.36
CA TYR A 181 -8.46 -9.68 -14.76
C TYR A 181 -8.35 -9.35 -16.26
N PHE A 182 -7.14 -9.31 -16.82
CA PHE A 182 -6.92 -9.14 -18.26
C PHE A 182 -7.32 -10.38 -19.07
N ASN A 183 -7.25 -11.59 -18.51
CA ASN A 183 -7.83 -12.78 -19.12
C ASN A 183 -9.37 -12.75 -19.14
N MET A 184 -9.99 -12.24 -18.07
CA MET A 184 -11.43 -11.99 -18.03
C MET A 184 -11.85 -10.92 -19.05
N MET A 185 -11.06 -9.85 -19.17
CA MET A 185 -11.25 -8.79 -20.16
C MET A 185 -11.14 -9.32 -21.60
N ASP A 186 -10.12 -10.15 -21.87
CA ASP A 186 -9.96 -10.84 -23.15
C ASP A 186 -11.15 -11.75 -23.48
N SER A 187 -11.79 -12.32 -22.45
CA SER A 187 -13.00 -13.15 -22.57
C SER A 187 -14.30 -12.33 -22.63
N GLY A 188 -14.24 -11.00 -22.72
CA GLY A 188 -15.42 -10.13 -22.80
C GLY A 188 -16.21 -10.01 -21.49
N LYS A 189 -15.62 -10.34 -20.34
CA LYS A 189 -16.28 -10.31 -19.02
C LYS A 189 -16.07 -9.00 -18.25
N VAL A 190 -15.31 -8.06 -18.81
CA VAL A 190 -15.02 -6.75 -18.20
C VAL A 190 -15.62 -5.66 -19.09
N THR A 191 -16.54 -4.88 -18.53
CA THR A 191 -17.25 -3.83 -19.27
C THR A 191 -16.46 -2.54 -19.35
N GLY A 192 -15.82 -2.14 -18.25
CA GLY A 192 -15.04 -0.90 -18.20
C GLY A 192 -13.84 -1.01 -17.27
N TYR A 193 -12.91 -0.08 -17.42
CA TYR A 193 -11.65 -0.07 -16.67
C TYR A 193 -11.22 1.35 -16.34
N PHE A 194 -10.56 1.52 -15.20
CA PHE A 194 -9.95 2.77 -14.76
C PHE A 194 -8.43 2.61 -14.74
N CYS A 195 -7.73 3.59 -15.30
CA CYS A 195 -6.28 3.72 -15.24
C CYS A 195 -5.94 5.09 -14.65
N GLN A 196 -5.76 5.15 -13.34
CA GLN A 196 -5.31 6.35 -12.62
C GLN A 196 -3.81 6.26 -12.39
N GLY A 197 -3.03 7.15 -13.02
CA GLY A 197 -1.56 7.19 -12.87
C GLY A 197 -0.85 5.87 -13.15
N PHE A 198 -1.43 5.01 -14.01
CA PHE A 198 -0.92 3.69 -14.35
C PHE A 198 -1.06 3.41 -15.85
N ASN A 199 0.00 2.91 -16.48
CA ASN A 199 0.07 2.73 -17.93
C ASN A 199 0.24 1.24 -18.31
N PRO A 200 -0.85 0.44 -18.32
CA PRO A 200 -0.76 -1.00 -18.55
C PRO A 200 -0.21 -1.37 -19.93
N VAL A 201 -0.46 -0.59 -20.99
CA VAL A 201 0.08 -0.88 -22.33
C VAL A 201 1.61 -0.95 -22.33
N ALA A 202 2.28 -0.09 -21.56
CA ALA A 202 3.73 -0.09 -21.47
C ALA A 202 4.29 -1.05 -20.40
N SER A 203 3.55 -1.28 -19.31
CA SER A 203 4.08 -1.93 -18.09
C SER A 203 3.68 -3.38 -17.89
N PHE A 204 2.59 -3.84 -18.51
CA PHE A 204 2.14 -5.22 -18.37
C PHE A 204 2.87 -6.15 -19.35
N PRO A 205 3.03 -7.44 -19.00
CA PRO A 205 3.61 -8.42 -19.91
C PRO A 205 2.69 -8.65 -21.11
N ASP A 206 3.28 -9.00 -22.24
CA ASP A 206 2.56 -9.29 -23.50
C ASP A 206 1.66 -8.12 -23.94
N LYS A 207 2.30 -7.02 -24.36
CA LYS A 207 1.65 -5.78 -24.80
C LYS A 207 0.60 -6.01 -25.88
N ASN A 208 0.82 -6.93 -26.81
CA ASN A 208 -0.14 -7.17 -27.91
C ASN A 208 -1.44 -7.76 -27.37
N LYS A 209 -1.35 -8.72 -26.44
CA LYS A 209 -2.53 -9.23 -25.73
C LYS A 209 -3.19 -8.16 -24.86
N VAL A 210 -2.42 -7.31 -24.20
CA VAL A 210 -2.94 -6.17 -23.40
C VAL A 210 -3.80 -5.25 -24.28
N VAL A 211 -3.30 -4.82 -25.44
CA VAL A 211 -4.05 -3.97 -26.39
C VAL A 211 -5.30 -4.68 -26.91
N GLN A 212 -5.19 -5.97 -27.23
CA GLN A 212 -6.35 -6.78 -27.65
C GLN A 212 -7.43 -6.85 -26.56
N SER A 213 -7.04 -7.05 -25.30
CA SER A 213 -7.97 -7.06 -24.16
C SER A 213 -8.65 -5.70 -23.99
N LEU A 214 -7.88 -4.60 -23.99
CA LEU A 214 -8.42 -3.25 -23.86
C LEU A 214 -9.41 -2.91 -24.98
N SER A 215 -9.17 -3.40 -26.19
CA SER A 215 -10.06 -3.20 -27.36
C SER A 215 -11.44 -3.84 -27.21
N LYS A 216 -11.63 -4.72 -26.21
CA LYS A 216 -12.92 -5.38 -25.91
C LYS A 216 -13.74 -4.64 -24.85
N LEU A 217 -13.17 -3.62 -24.19
CA LEU A 217 -13.89 -2.78 -23.23
C LEU A 217 -14.99 -1.97 -23.93
N LYS A 218 -16.04 -1.67 -23.17
CA LYS A 218 -17.05 -0.68 -23.57
C LYS A 218 -16.58 0.74 -23.27
N TYR A 219 -15.99 0.95 -22.09
CA TYR A 219 -15.40 2.24 -21.74
C TYR A 219 -14.07 2.10 -21.00
N LEU A 220 -13.19 3.08 -21.16
CA LEU A 220 -11.94 3.23 -20.45
C LEU A 220 -11.83 4.66 -19.92
N VAL A 221 -11.55 4.81 -18.62
CA VAL A 221 -11.26 6.11 -18.02
C VAL A 221 -9.78 6.17 -17.66
N VAL A 222 -9.06 7.14 -18.22
CA VAL A 222 -7.66 7.42 -17.90
C VAL A 222 -7.58 8.75 -17.16
N ILE A 223 -6.95 8.75 -15.98
CA ILE A 223 -6.68 9.94 -15.16
C ILE A 223 -5.16 10.05 -15.04
N ASP A 224 -4.58 11.08 -15.66
CA ASP A 224 -3.13 11.25 -15.72
C ASP A 224 -2.76 12.72 -16.03
N PRO A 225 -1.64 13.24 -15.50
CA PRO A 225 -1.13 14.56 -15.90
C PRO A 225 -0.51 14.58 -17.31
N LEU A 226 -0.28 13.42 -17.92
CA LEU A 226 0.40 13.27 -19.21
C LEU A 226 -0.41 12.43 -20.21
N VAL A 227 0.02 12.50 -21.47
CA VAL A 227 -0.41 11.54 -22.48
C VAL A 227 0.28 10.20 -22.22
N THR A 228 -0.50 9.11 -22.27
CA THR A 228 0.01 7.74 -22.10
C THR A 228 -0.37 6.86 -23.28
N GLU A 229 0.41 5.82 -23.54
CA GLU A 229 0.13 4.78 -24.54
C GLU A 229 -1.22 4.11 -24.26
N THR A 230 -1.58 3.93 -22.98
CA THR A 230 -2.90 3.42 -22.62
C THR A 230 -4.04 4.36 -23.02
N SER A 231 -3.87 5.68 -22.90
CA SER A 231 -4.91 6.63 -23.35
C SER A 231 -5.11 6.67 -24.87
N THR A 232 -4.13 6.18 -25.61
CA THR A 232 -4.07 6.21 -27.09
C THR A 232 -3.96 4.80 -27.68
N PHE A 233 -4.31 3.76 -26.91
CA PHE A 233 -4.14 2.36 -27.32
C PHE A 233 -4.89 2.00 -28.61
N TRP A 234 -5.95 2.76 -28.91
CA TRP A 234 -6.81 2.63 -30.08
C TRP A 234 -6.25 3.33 -31.33
N GLN A 235 -5.19 4.14 -31.21
CA GLN A 235 -4.57 4.85 -32.32
C GLN A 235 -3.47 4.03 -32.97
N ASN A 236 -3.41 4.04 -34.30
CA ASN A 236 -2.30 3.43 -35.04
C ASN A 236 -1.03 4.29 -34.92
N HIS A 237 0.09 3.66 -34.57
CA HIS A 237 1.41 4.30 -34.52
C HIS A 237 2.46 3.47 -35.28
N GLY A 238 2.09 2.90 -36.44
CA GLY A 238 2.91 1.97 -37.20
C GLY A 238 3.29 0.75 -36.36
N GLU A 239 4.52 0.23 -36.54
CA GLU A 239 4.98 -0.98 -35.84
C GLU A 239 4.91 -0.89 -34.30
N SER A 240 4.93 0.32 -33.73
CA SER A 240 4.85 0.50 -32.28
C SER A 240 3.45 0.20 -31.72
N ASN A 241 2.40 0.46 -32.52
CA ASN A 241 1.02 0.11 -32.19
C ASN A 241 0.20 -0.06 -33.46
N ASP A 242 0.35 -1.21 -34.11
CA ASP A 242 -0.32 -1.50 -35.37
C ASP A 242 -1.76 -2.00 -35.11
N VAL A 243 -2.67 -1.05 -34.91
CA VAL A 243 -4.10 -1.29 -34.70
C VAL A 243 -4.92 -0.57 -35.75
N ASP A 244 -6.14 -1.03 -36.00
CA ASP A 244 -7.12 -0.32 -36.83
C ASP A 244 -8.16 0.37 -35.92
N PRO A 245 -8.13 1.71 -35.80
CA PRO A 245 -9.08 2.46 -34.98
C PRO A 245 -10.54 2.18 -35.33
N THR A 246 -10.85 1.81 -36.58
CA THR A 246 -12.23 1.56 -37.02
C THR A 246 -12.81 0.27 -36.44
N THR A 247 -11.95 -0.63 -35.95
CA THR A 247 -12.36 -1.91 -35.34
C THR A 247 -12.52 -1.83 -33.82
N ILE A 248 -12.00 -0.77 -33.19
CA ILE A 248 -11.99 -0.61 -31.73
C ILE A 248 -13.15 0.30 -31.33
N GLN A 249 -14.11 -0.25 -30.58
CA GLN A 249 -15.36 0.43 -30.21
C GLN A 249 -15.36 0.98 -28.78
N THR A 250 -14.21 0.96 -28.11
CA THR A 250 -14.11 1.41 -26.71
C THR A 250 -14.22 2.92 -26.62
N GLU A 251 -15.14 3.41 -25.80
CA GLU A 251 -15.23 4.83 -25.46
C GLU A 251 -14.11 5.20 -24.47
N VAL A 252 -13.22 6.13 -24.84
CA VAL A 252 -12.08 6.51 -24.01
C VAL A 252 -12.26 7.93 -23.47
N PHE A 253 -12.28 8.04 -22.15
CA PHE A 253 -12.28 9.32 -21.43
C PHE A 253 -10.87 9.57 -20.89
N ARG A 254 -10.23 10.66 -21.29
CA ARG A 254 -8.94 11.09 -20.75
C ARG A 254 -9.14 12.37 -19.93
N LEU A 255 -8.98 12.26 -18.61
CA LEU A 255 -9.19 13.32 -17.66
C LEU A 255 -7.82 13.85 -17.18
N PRO A 256 -7.51 15.14 -17.41
CA PRO A 256 -6.21 15.70 -17.03
C PRO A 256 -6.15 15.90 -15.52
N SER A 257 -5.18 15.27 -14.85
CA SER A 257 -4.91 15.50 -13.44
C SER A 257 -3.70 16.41 -13.22
N THR A 258 -3.55 16.85 -11.99
CA THR A 258 -2.35 17.46 -11.40
C THR A 258 -1.14 16.50 -11.41
N CYS A 259 0.05 17.08 -11.25
CA CYS A 259 1.27 16.38 -10.87
C CYS A 259 1.70 16.69 -9.43
N PHE A 260 2.78 16.06 -8.95
CA PHE A 260 3.27 16.18 -7.57
C PHE A 260 3.57 17.63 -7.10
N ALA A 261 3.81 18.56 -8.02
CA ALA A 261 4.15 19.95 -7.69
C ALA A 261 2.92 20.85 -7.55
N GLU A 262 1.72 20.33 -7.85
CA GLU A 262 0.49 21.12 -7.98
C GLU A 262 -0.52 20.83 -6.85
N GLU A 263 -0.12 20.00 -5.87
CA GLU A 263 -0.88 19.66 -4.68
C GLU A 263 0.01 19.68 -3.43
N ASP A 264 -0.60 19.87 -2.27
CA ASP A 264 -0.05 19.47 -0.99
C ASP A 264 -0.55 18.07 -0.61
N GLY A 265 0.26 17.31 0.12
CA GLY A 265 -0.10 15.95 0.50
C GLY A 265 1.08 15.17 1.06
N SER A 266 0.89 13.87 1.27
CA SER A 266 1.91 12.99 1.83
C SER A 266 2.21 11.77 0.96
N ILE A 267 3.48 11.36 0.95
CA ILE A 267 3.92 10.12 0.32
C ILE A 267 4.83 9.34 1.28
N ALA A 268 4.75 8.01 1.23
CA ALA A 268 5.58 7.12 2.02
C ALA A 268 6.76 6.59 1.22
N ASN A 269 7.99 6.93 1.63
CA ASN A 269 9.20 6.44 0.97
C ASN A 269 9.52 4.97 1.34
N SER A 270 10.58 4.40 0.74
CA SER A 270 11.03 3.02 1.00
C SER A 270 11.42 2.75 2.47
N GLY A 271 11.78 3.79 3.23
CA GLY A 271 12.08 3.73 4.65
C GLY A 271 10.85 3.82 5.56
N ARG A 272 9.64 3.91 4.97
CA ARG A 272 8.34 4.12 5.63
C ARG A 272 8.16 5.53 6.22
N TRP A 273 8.88 6.52 5.72
CA TRP A 273 8.70 7.91 6.14
C TRP A 273 7.55 8.53 5.36
N LEU A 274 6.48 8.90 6.06
CA LEU A 274 5.39 9.71 5.52
C LEU A 274 5.88 11.16 5.49
N GLN A 275 6.13 11.68 4.30
CA GLN A 275 6.68 13.02 4.10
C GLN A 275 5.64 13.91 3.46
N TRP A 276 5.36 15.03 4.11
CA TRP A 276 4.49 16.07 3.58
C TRP A 276 5.22 16.92 2.53
N HIS A 277 4.53 17.32 1.48
CA HIS A 277 4.98 18.30 0.49
C HIS A 277 3.90 19.37 0.27
N TRP A 278 4.28 20.46 -0.39
CA TRP A 278 3.42 21.62 -0.58
C TRP A 278 3.29 21.97 -2.06
N LYS A 279 2.09 22.41 -2.44
CA LYS A 279 1.77 22.95 -3.75
C LYS A 279 2.68 24.13 -4.12
N GLY A 280 3.25 24.09 -5.31
CA GLY A 280 4.10 25.15 -5.88
C GLY A 280 3.39 26.04 -6.90
N GLN A 281 2.43 25.51 -7.65
CA GLN A 281 1.65 26.23 -8.65
C GLN A 281 0.29 25.54 -8.90
N ASP A 282 -0.61 26.20 -9.62
CA ASP A 282 -1.82 25.56 -10.17
C ASP A 282 -1.47 24.72 -11.41
N ALA A 283 -2.32 23.72 -11.69
CA ALA A 283 -2.16 22.83 -12.83
C ALA A 283 -2.46 23.53 -14.17
N PRO A 284 -1.86 23.05 -15.29
CA PRO A 284 -2.08 23.67 -16.60
C PRO A 284 -3.49 23.44 -17.13
N GLY A 285 -4.04 24.47 -17.80
CA GLY A 285 -5.34 24.38 -18.47
C GLY A 285 -6.49 24.19 -17.49
N GLU A 286 -7.23 23.10 -17.67
CA GLU A 286 -8.40 22.75 -16.85
C GLU A 286 -8.16 21.48 -16.01
N ALA A 287 -6.89 21.12 -15.82
CA ALA A 287 -6.51 19.99 -14.99
C ALA A 287 -7.00 20.18 -13.54
N ARG A 288 -7.42 19.08 -12.91
CA ARG A 288 -7.93 19.06 -11.53
C ARG A 288 -7.14 18.10 -10.67
N ASN A 289 -7.18 18.28 -9.36
CA ASN A 289 -6.56 17.32 -8.47
C ASN A 289 -7.26 15.95 -8.53
N ASP A 290 -6.56 14.86 -8.22
CA ASP A 290 -7.11 13.50 -8.28
C ASP A 290 -8.38 13.35 -7.42
N GLY A 291 -8.42 14.01 -6.26
CA GLY A 291 -9.56 14.00 -5.33
C GLY A 291 -10.82 14.64 -5.93
N GLU A 292 -10.69 15.77 -6.63
CA GLU A 292 -11.77 16.45 -7.34
C GLU A 292 -12.34 15.60 -8.48
N ILE A 293 -11.47 14.94 -9.25
CA ILE A 293 -11.90 14.07 -10.37
C ILE A 293 -12.73 12.91 -9.82
N LEU A 294 -12.24 12.27 -8.76
CA LEU A 294 -12.96 11.18 -8.08
C LEU A 294 -14.27 11.68 -7.46
N ALA A 295 -14.25 12.82 -6.76
CA ALA A 295 -15.44 13.44 -6.17
C ALA A 295 -16.52 13.69 -7.24
N GLY A 296 -16.13 14.30 -8.36
CA GLY A 296 -17.03 14.62 -9.46
C GLY A 296 -17.73 13.39 -10.04
N ILE A 297 -17.00 12.29 -10.27
CA ILE A 297 -17.57 11.02 -10.74
C ILE A 297 -18.47 10.41 -9.66
N TYR A 298 -17.98 10.38 -8.42
CA TYR A 298 -18.63 9.72 -7.29
C TYR A 298 -19.96 10.37 -6.91
N HIS A 299 -20.03 11.70 -6.85
CA HIS A 299 -21.24 12.44 -6.53
C HIS A 299 -22.32 12.26 -7.59
N ARG A 300 -21.96 12.38 -8.88
CA ARG A 300 -22.89 12.14 -9.99
C ARG A 300 -23.45 10.72 -9.94
N LEU A 301 -22.61 9.73 -9.67
CA LEU A 301 -23.04 8.35 -9.51
C LEU A 301 -24.03 8.20 -8.34
N ARG A 302 -23.70 8.73 -7.16
CA ARG A 302 -24.58 8.65 -5.99
C ARG A 302 -25.91 9.36 -6.18
N GLU A 303 -25.93 10.52 -6.84
CA GLU A 303 -27.17 11.23 -7.16
C GLU A 303 -28.05 10.40 -8.11
N MET A 304 -27.48 9.77 -9.13
CA MET A 304 -28.25 8.85 -9.99
C MET A 304 -28.84 7.69 -9.17
N TYR A 305 -28.06 7.08 -8.27
CA TYR A 305 -28.58 6.02 -7.39
C TYR A 305 -29.66 6.50 -6.41
N ARG A 306 -29.60 7.77 -5.95
CA ARG A 306 -30.64 8.37 -5.10
C ARG A 306 -31.93 8.61 -5.89
N ALA A 307 -31.83 9.06 -7.13
CA ALA A 307 -32.97 9.40 -7.98
C ALA A 307 -33.64 8.15 -8.61
N GLU A 308 -32.83 7.19 -9.06
CA GLU A 308 -33.28 6.08 -9.91
C GLU A 308 -33.27 4.73 -9.18
N GLY A 309 -32.58 4.64 -8.04
CA GLY A 309 -32.29 3.37 -7.37
C GLY A 309 -31.28 2.52 -8.15
N GLY A 310 -31.14 1.26 -7.76
CA GLY A 310 -30.22 0.33 -8.43
C GLY A 310 -29.75 -0.80 -7.53
N LYS A 311 -29.05 -1.76 -8.13
CA LYS A 311 -28.43 -2.86 -7.37
C LYS A 311 -27.29 -2.33 -6.51
N GLY A 312 -27.25 -2.73 -5.23
CA GLY A 312 -26.17 -2.35 -4.31
C GLY A 312 -26.18 -0.88 -3.90
N ALA A 313 -27.34 -0.20 -3.94
CA ALA A 313 -27.45 1.20 -3.56
C ALA A 313 -27.02 1.48 -2.12
N GLU A 314 -27.41 0.62 -1.17
CA GLU A 314 -27.09 0.83 0.26
C GLU A 314 -25.59 0.90 0.54
N PRO A 315 -24.73 -0.11 0.21
CA PRO A 315 -23.31 -0.03 0.51
C PRO A 315 -22.63 1.19 -0.16
N LEU A 316 -23.05 1.55 -1.38
CA LEU A 316 -22.56 2.74 -2.07
C LEU A 316 -22.92 4.03 -1.31
N LEU A 317 -24.17 4.17 -0.89
CA LEU A 317 -24.69 5.38 -0.26
C LEU A 317 -24.32 5.50 1.22
N LYS A 318 -23.89 4.41 1.87
CA LYS A 318 -23.44 4.39 3.27
C LYS A 318 -22.00 4.84 3.46
N MET A 319 -21.16 4.75 2.43
CA MET A 319 -19.79 5.25 2.50
C MET A 319 -19.80 6.77 2.76
N SER A 320 -19.03 7.17 3.76
CA SER A 320 -18.86 8.56 4.17
C SER A 320 -18.11 9.35 3.10
N TRP A 321 -18.41 10.65 3.05
CA TRP A 321 -17.68 11.62 2.24
C TRP A 321 -17.76 12.98 2.96
N ASN A 322 -17.20 13.01 4.17
CA ASN A 322 -17.45 14.04 5.16
C ASN A 322 -16.37 15.14 5.11
N TYR A 323 -16.21 15.75 3.94
CA TYR A 323 -15.27 16.84 3.70
C TYR A 323 -16.00 18.17 3.72
N LYS A 324 -15.32 19.23 4.21
CA LYS A 324 -15.92 20.58 4.28
C LYS A 324 -16.44 21.07 2.93
N GLN A 325 -15.68 20.79 1.88
CA GLN A 325 -16.09 20.97 0.49
C GLN A 325 -16.14 19.59 -0.16
N PRO A 326 -17.34 18.99 -0.30
CA PRO A 326 -17.46 17.62 -0.82
C PRO A 326 -16.87 17.44 -2.22
N ASP A 327 -16.87 18.47 -3.07
CA ASP A 327 -16.28 18.40 -4.41
C ASP A 327 -14.75 18.60 -4.41
N GLU A 328 -14.18 19.09 -3.30
CA GLU A 328 -12.75 19.44 -3.16
C GLU A 328 -12.20 18.91 -1.81
N PRO A 329 -12.06 17.58 -1.62
CA PRO A 329 -11.49 17.03 -0.39
C PRO A 329 -10.06 17.52 -0.17
N HIS A 330 -9.76 18.14 0.97
CA HIS A 330 -8.40 18.60 1.25
C HIS A 330 -7.51 17.47 1.80
N SER A 331 -6.25 17.45 1.37
CA SER A 331 -5.24 16.48 1.81
C SER A 331 -5.10 16.39 3.33
N GLU A 332 -5.22 17.51 4.05
CA GLU A 332 -5.14 17.53 5.52
C GLU A 332 -6.33 16.81 6.17
N GLU A 333 -7.54 16.91 5.61
CA GLU A 333 -8.73 16.22 6.13
C GLU A 333 -8.53 14.70 6.04
N VAL A 334 -8.14 14.22 4.86
CA VAL A 334 -7.89 12.78 4.62
C VAL A 334 -6.70 12.27 5.44
N ALA A 335 -5.63 13.05 5.56
CA ALA A 335 -4.48 12.67 6.37
C ALA A 335 -4.83 12.51 7.86
N LYS A 336 -5.71 13.39 8.37
CA LYS A 336 -6.23 13.28 9.74
C LYS A 336 -7.18 12.10 9.93
N GLU A 337 -8.00 11.78 8.94
CA GLU A 337 -8.81 10.55 8.95
C GLU A 337 -7.93 9.30 9.03
N ASN A 338 -6.85 9.25 8.21
CA ASN A 338 -5.87 8.16 8.25
C ASN A 338 -5.16 8.05 9.61
N ASN A 339 -4.87 9.18 10.27
CA ASN A 339 -4.33 9.17 11.65
C ASN A 339 -5.35 8.60 12.64
N GLY A 340 -6.61 9.01 12.52
CA GLY A 340 -7.70 8.61 13.38
C GLY A 340 -7.97 9.58 14.53
N TYR A 341 -9.20 9.53 15.03
CA TYR A 341 -9.75 10.39 16.08
C TYR A 341 -10.32 9.58 17.24
N ALA A 342 -10.29 10.17 18.43
CA ALA A 342 -11.09 9.72 19.57
C ALA A 342 -12.56 10.15 19.34
N LEU A 343 -13.47 9.20 19.18
CA LEU A 343 -14.90 9.50 19.01
C LEU A 343 -15.63 9.80 20.33
N GLU A 344 -15.03 9.42 21.44
CA GLU A 344 -15.43 9.72 22.82
C GLU A 344 -14.17 9.97 23.65
N ASP A 345 -14.32 10.50 24.87
CA ASP A 345 -13.20 10.58 25.81
C ASP A 345 -12.67 9.17 26.11
N LEU A 346 -11.35 9.00 25.94
CA LEU A 346 -10.65 7.74 26.12
C LEU A 346 -9.91 7.75 27.45
N TYR A 347 -10.06 6.69 28.25
CA TYR A 347 -9.38 6.55 29.54
C TYR A 347 -8.57 5.25 29.58
N ASP A 348 -7.47 5.25 30.33
CA ASP A 348 -6.73 4.02 30.62
C ASP A 348 -7.42 3.19 31.72
N ALA A 349 -6.85 2.02 32.02
CA ALA A 349 -7.38 1.12 33.07
C ALA A 349 -7.36 1.73 34.47
N ASN A 350 -6.60 2.81 34.69
CA ASN A 350 -6.51 3.52 35.97
C ASN A 350 -7.44 4.76 36.01
N GLY A 351 -8.23 5.01 34.95
CA GLY A 351 -9.10 6.18 34.83
C GLY A 351 -8.38 7.46 34.40
N THR A 352 -7.14 7.37 33.90
CA THR A 352 -6.41 8.52 33.36
C THR A 352 -6.91 8.84 31.97
N LEU A 353 -7.28 10.09 31.71
CA LEU A 353 -7.67 10.55 30.38
C LEU A 353 -6.49 10.43 29.39
N LEU A 354 -6.68 9.63 28.34
CA LEU A 354 -5.71 9.39 27.27
C LEU A 354 -5.91 10.34 26.09
N ALA A 355 -7.16 10.57 25.67
CA ALA A 355 -7.50 11.47 24.57
C ALA A 355 -8.92 12.00 24.75
N ARG A 356 -9.15 13.27 24.40
CA ARG A 356 -10.49 13.87 24.42
C ARG A 356 -11.25 13.54 23.15
N LYS A 357 -12.58 13.49 23.23
CA LYS A 357 -13.44 13.43 22.05
C LYS A 357 -13.06 14.49 21.01
N GLY A 358 -12.90 14.08 19.75
CA GLY A 358 -12.48 14.91 18.62
C GLY A 358 -10.96 15.12 18.51
N GLN A 359 -10.16 14.62 19.44
CA GLN A 359 -8.70 14.71 19.37
C GLN A 359 -8.13 13.64 18.42
N LEU A 360 -7.08 14.00 17.68
CA LEU A 360 -6.26 13.05 16.93
C LEU A 360 -5.57 12.06 17.88
N LEU A 361 -5.41 10.82 17.42
CA LEU A 361 -4.73 9.79 18.19
C LEU A 361 -3.21 9.90 18.03
N ASP A 362 -2.50 9.96 19.16
CA ASP A 362 -1.02 9.96 19.18
C ASP A 362 -0.42 8.54 19.04
N SER A 363 -1.27 7.50 19.05
CA SER A 363 -0.85 6.10 18.93
C SER A 363 -1.99 5.21 18.45
N PHE A 364 -1.66 4.26 17.57
CA PHE A 364 -2.57 3.19 17.14
C PHE A 364 -3.00 2.25 18.28
N ALA A 365 -2.28 2.25 19.41
CA ALA A 365 -2.68 1.51 20.61
C ALA A 365 -4.05 1.95 21.15
N TYR A 366 -4.51 3.14 20.78
CA TYR A 366 -5.77 3.73 21.23
C TYR A 366 -6.99 3.36 20.36
N CYS A 367 -6.78 2.67 19.23
CA CYS A 367 -7.87 2.20 18.39
C CYS A 367 -8.85 1.31 19.18
N ALA A 368 -10.14 1.60 19.05
CA ALA A 368 -11.29 0.90 19.65
C ALA A 368 -11.28 0.69 21.18
N MET A 369 -10.68 1.60 21.96
CA MET A 369 -10.81 1.57 23.43
C MET A 369 -12.24 1.88 23.96
N THR A 370 -13.22 2.15 23.07
CA THR A 370 -14.63 2.37 23.42
C THR A 370 -15.49 1.11 23.41
N VAL A 371 -14.98 -0.03 22.94
CA VAL A 371 -15.74 -1.30 23.00
C VAL A 371 -15.51 -1.93 24.37
N GLN A 372 -16.41 -1.65 25.31
CA GLN A 372 -16.49 -2.33 26.62
C GLN A 372 -16.63 -3.84 26.43
N HIS A 373 -15.50 -4.55 26.40
CA HIS A 373 -15.38 -5.89 26.92
C HIS A 373 -14.35 -5.82 28.05
N PRO A 374 -14.63 -6.38 29.24
CA PRO A 374 -13.62 -6.45 30.28
C PRO A 374 -12.41 -7.20 29.70
N PRO A 375 -11.18 -6.70 29.87
CA PRO A 375 -10.00 -7.44 29.46
C PRO A 375 -10.02 -8.79 30.19
N PRO A 376 -9.71 -9.92 29.52
CA PRO A 376 -9.34 -11.11 30.26
C PRO A 376 -8.20 -10.75 31.21
N ALA A 377 -8.35 -11.12 32.48
CA ALA A 377 -7.40 -10.81 33.54
C ALA A 377 -5.98 -11.18 33.09
N GLY A 378 -5.10 -10.18 32.93
CA GLY A 378 -3.70 -10.40 32.57
C GLY A 378 -3.04 -9.33 31.71
N PHE A 379 -3.78 -8.39 31.11
CA PHE A 379 -3.16 -7.31 30.33
C PHE A 379 -2.80 -6.12 31.22
N ILE A 380 -1.61 -6.14 31.79
CA ILE A 380 -0.96 -4.97 32.36
C ILE A 380 -0.21 -4.27 31.21
N PRO A 381 -0.46 -2.99 30.91
CA PRO A 381 0.44 -2.23 30.06
C PRO A 381 1.78 -2.16 30.77
N VAL A 382 2.80 -2.83 30.24
CA VAL A 382 4.17 -2.58 30.70
C VAL A 382 4.52 -1.17 30.22
N ALA A 383 4.28 -0.18 31.08
CA ALA A 383 4.89 1.13 30.96
C ALA A 383 6.41 0.92 31.11
N GLY A 384 7.09 0.71 29.98
CA GLY A 384 8.54 0.76 29.95
C GLY A 384 8.97 2.12 30.50
N ARG A 385 9.58 2.13 31.69
CA ARG A 385 10.33 3.28 32.19
C ARG A 385 11.52 3.48 31.25
N ASN A 386 11.31 4.17 30.14
CA ASN A 386 12.41 4.71 29.36
C ASN A 386 13.00 5.86 30.17
N ARG A 387 14.07 5.55 30.93
CA ARG A 387 15.10 6.55 31.21
C ARG A 387 15.68 6.96 29.87
N VAL A 388 15.15 8.04 29.31
CA VAL A 388 15.82 8.78 28.25
C VAL A 388 17.10 9.35 28.86
N THR A 389 18.20 8.62 28.73
CA THR A 389 19.53 9.21 28.86
C THR A 389 19.66 10.21 27.71
N ARG A 390 19.46 11.50 28.02
CA ARG A 390 19.84 12.60 27.11
C ARG A 390 21.30 12.41 26.71
N CYS A 391 21.55 12.04 25.46
CA CYS A 391 22.85 12.29 24.85
C CYS A 391 22.95 13.81 24.63
N PRO A 392 23.96 14.52 25.17
CA PRO A 392 24.18 15.92 24.88
C PRO A 392 24.88 16.01 23.52
N GLY A 393 24.20 16.53 22.51
CA GLY A 393 24.79 16.68 21.17
C GLY A 393 23.77 16.97 20.08
N VAL A 394 22.82 17.88 20.32
CA VAL A 394 22.09 18.50 19.22
C VAL A 394 22.93 19.68 18.75
N ILE A 395 23.69 19.48 17.68
CA ILE A 395 24.26 20.60 16.92
C ILE A 395 23.09 21.18 16.11
N THR A 396 22.60 22.33 16.55
CA THR A 396 21.72 23.19 15.76
C THR A 396 22.51 23.69 14.54
N PRO A 397 22.07 23.43 13.29
CA PRO A 397 22.65 24.12 12.15
C PRO A 397 22.18 25.58 12.20
N THR A 398 23.11 26.49 12.46
CA THR A 398 22.91 27.91 12.21
C THR A 398 22.74 28.12 10.71
N ARG A 399 21.74 28.93 10.36
CA ARG A 399 21.39 29.35 9.01
C ARG A 399 22.62 30.01 8.36
N GLN A 400 23.28 29.32 7.44
CA GLN A 400 24.23 29.94 6.51
C GLN A 400 23.54 30.06 5.15
N ASP A 401 23.33 31.30 4.73
CA ASP A 401 22.86 31.65 3.40
C ASP A 401 23.87 31.17 2.34
N LEU A 402 23.51 30.11 1.62
CA LEU A 402 24.21 29.66 0.42
C LEU A 402 23.34 29.99 -0.78
N ALA A 403 23.53 31.21 -1.29
CA ALA A 403 23.05 31.61 -2.61
C ALA A 403 23.80 30.82 -3.69
N ILE A 404 23.15 29.80 -4.27
CA ILE A 404 23.68 29.09 -5.44
C ILE A 404 23.36 29.93 -6.68
N ARG A 405 24.37 30.66 -7.19
CA ARG A 405 24.32 31.29 -8.52
C ARG A 405 24.48 30.22 -9.59
N TRP A 406 23.44 30.06 -10.42
CA TRP A 406 23.52 29.34 -11.69
C TRP A 406 24.30 30.18 -12.71
N ALA A 407 25.49 29.74 -13.10
CA ALA A 407 26.25 30.32 -14.21
C ALA A 407 26.14 29.39 -15.43
N GLY A 408 25.15 29.66 -16.29
CA GLY A 408 25.07 29.05 -17.61
C GLY A 408 26.20 29.56 -18.50
N ARG A 409 27.10 28.68 -18.92
CA ARG A 409 27.95 28.90 -20.09
C ARG A 409 27.37 28.13 -21.27
N GLY A 410 26.70 28.84 -22.16
CA GLY A 410 26.44 28.36 -23.51
C GLY A 410 27.76 28.17 -24.25
N ARG A 411 27.87 27.04 -24.95
CA ARG A 411 28.72 26.90 -26.13
C ARG A 411 27.89 26.23 -27.20
N GLY A 412 27.58 27.00 -28.23
CA GLY A 412 27.11 26.44 -29.49
C GLY A 412 28.24 25.70 -30.19
N ARG A 413 27.86 24.60 -30.85
CA ARG A 413 28.10 24.33 -32.26
C ARG A 413 27.08 23.32 -32.73
#